data_AF-A0A2M9IVH0-F1
#
_entry.id   AF-A0A2M9IVH0-F1
#
_cell.length_a   1.000
_cell.length_b   1.000
_cell.length_c   1.000
_cell.angle_alpha   90.00
_cell.angle_beta   90.00
_cell.angle_gamma   90.00
#
_symmetry.space_group_name_H-M   'P 1'
#
loop_
_entity.id
_entity.type
_entity.pdbx_description
1 polymer ?
#
loop_
_entity_poly.entity_id
_entity_poly.type
_entity_poly.pdbx_seq_one_letter_code
_entity_poly.pdbx_strand_id
1 'polypeptide(L)'
;MPSPVVPLDLLIGPERAAEFINGLVRDLMASDLLPETVAYRLVCEGVTDGDPFLLADPGQMWTLRPGHNGPASARLFIAYRDVTQLTVDDEHGQRHGIPLCALADYQLDQWYWARTDQHST
;
A
#
# COMPACT_ATOMS: atom_id res chain seq x y z
N MET A 1 13.15 -4.15 18.30
CA MET A 1 12.87 -2.75 17.91
C MET A 1 11.86 -2.81 16.78
N PRO A 2 10.68 -2.17 16.86
CA PRO A 2 9.83 -2.04 15.69
C PRO A 2 10.60 -1.25 14.62
N SER A 3 10.64 -1.74 13.40
CA SER A 3 11.14 -0.95 12.28
C SER A 3 10.21 0.25 12.08
N PRO A 4 10.73 1.48 11.99
CA PRO A 4 9.88 2.65 11.80
C PRO A 4 9.18 2.57 10.44
N VAL A 5 7.89 2.91 10.43
CA VAL A 5 7.15 3.11 9.17
C VAL A 5 7.76 4.32 8.46
N VAL A 6 8.08 4.17 7.18
CA VAL A 6 8.60 5.27 6.37
C VAL A 6 7.42 6.18 6.00
N PRO A 7 7.48 7.49 6.31
CA PRO A 7 6.45 8.43 5.90
C PRO A 7 6.19 8.40 4.38
N LEU A 8 4.92 8.38 3.99
CA LEU A 8 4.51 8.23 2.59
C LEU A 8 5.06 9.36 1.70
N ASP A 9 5.10 10.58 2.21
CA ASP A 9 5.65 11.76 1.53
C ASP A 9 7.14 11.63 1.21
N LEU A 10 7.90 10.86 2.01
CA LEU A 10 9.31 10.55 1.71
C LEU A 10 9.46 9.49 0.60
N LEU A 11 8.44 8.65 0.39
CA LEU A 11 8.47 7.60 -0.64
C LEU A 11 8.07 8.13 -2.02
N ILE A 12 7.01 8.95 -2.10
CA ILE A 12 6.43 9.38 -3.38
C ILE A 12 6.45 10.90 -3.62
N GLY A 13 6.88 11.68 -2.62
CA GLY A 13 6.82 13.14 -2.61
C GLY A 13 5.53 13.67 -1.98
N PRO A 14 5.55 14.87 -1.37
CA PRO A 14 4.41 15.39 -0.61
C PRO A 14 3.18 15.67 -1.46
N GLU A 15 3.34 16.16 -2.70
CA GLU A 15 2.19 16.41 -3.59
C GLU A 15 1.45 15.12 -3.94
N ARG A 16 2.20 14.06 -4.28
CA ARG A 16 1.61 12.76 -4.60
C ARG A 16 1.00 12.08 -3.38
N ALA A 17 1.64 12.21 -2.22
CA ALA A 17 1.07 11.73 -0.96
C ALA A 17 -0.27 12.43 -0.66
N ALA A 18 -0.37 13.74 -0.88
CA ALA A 18 -1.62 14.48 -0.71
C ALA A 18 -2.69 14.04 -1.73
N GLU A 19 -2.33 13.86 -3.00
CA GLU A 19 -3.25 13.35 -4.03
C GLU A 19 -3.79 11.96 -3.68
N PHE A 20 -2.90 11.06 -3.23
CA PHE A 20 -3.28 9.71 -2.80
C PHE A 20 -4.22 9.73 -1.59
N ILE A 21 -3.88 10.49 -0.54
CA ILE A 21 -4.72 10.67 0.65
C ILE A 21 -6.09 11.22 0.26
N ASN A 22 -6.15 12.25 -0.59
CA ASN A 22 -7.42 12.82 -1.05
C ASN A 22 -8.25 11.82 -1.88
N GLY A 23 -7.59 10.92 -2.63
CA GLY A 23 -8.24 9.79 -3.28
C GLY A 23 -8.97 8.90 -2.28
N LEU A 24 -8.24 8.38 -1.29
CA LEU A 24 -8.79 7.52 -0.24
C LEU A 24 -9.93 8.19 0.54
N VAL A 25 -9.80 9.48 0.84
CA VAL A 25 -10.86 10.24 1.52
C VAL A 25 -12.14 10.27 0.71
N ARG A 26 -12.05 10.55 -0.60
CA ARG A 26 -13.22 10.52 -1.49
C ARG A 26 -13.84 9.13 -1.58
N ASP A 27 -13.01 8.09 -1.60
CA ASP A 27 -13.50 6.70 -1.67
C ASP A 27 -14.27 6.30 -0.42
N LEU A 28 -13.78 6.67 0.77
CA LEU A 28 -14.51 6.44 2.04
C LEU A 28 -15.80 7.27 2.12
N MET A 29 -15.77 8.53 1.66
CA MET A 29 -16.98 9.35 1.59
C MET A 29 -18.04 8.72 0.67
N ALA A 30 -17.62 8.17 -0.47
CA ALA A 30 -18.54 7.56 -1.44
C ALA A 30 -19.06 6.19 -0.99
N SER A 31 -18.19 5.37 -0.41
CA SER A 31 -18.49 3.97 -0.08
C SER A 31 -19.17 3.82 1.28
N ASP A 32 -18.68 4.56 2.28
CA ASP A 32 -19.13 4.45 3.67
C ASP A 32 -19.98 5.63 4.12
N LEU A 33 -20.24 6.60 3.23
CA LEU A 33 -21.03 7.81 3.49
C LEU A 33 -20.53 8.61 4.69
N LEU A 34 -19.23 8.56 4.95
CA LEU A 34 -18.61 9.27 6.06
C LEU A 34 -18.54 10.78 5.77
N PRO A 35 -18.70 11.64 6.79
CA PRO A 35 -18.36 13.05 6.67
C PRO A 35 -16.87 13.22 6.32
N GLU A 36 -16.56 14.19 5.47
CA GLU A 36 -15.20 14.47 4.99
C GLU A 36 -14.17 14.56 6.12
N THR A 37 -14.49 15.29 7.19
CA THR A 37 -13.60 15.46 8.35
C THR A 37 -13.28 14.16 9.08
N VAL A 38 -14.23 13.21 9.09
CA VAL A 38 -14.04 11.88 9.69
C VAL A 38 -13.21 11.00 8.75
N ALA A 39 -13.53 10.99 7.46
CA ALA A 39 -12.79 10.25 6.45
C ALA A 39 -11.32 10.70 6.39
N TYR A 40 -11.07 12.01 6.37
CA TYR A 40 -9.72 12.58 6.37
C TYR A 40 -8.91 12.14 7.58
N ARG A 41 -9.49 12.21 8.78
CA ARG A 41 -8.82 11.76 10.00
C ARG A 41 -8.45 10.28 9.93
N LEU A 42 -9.39 9.41 9.55
CA LEU A 42 -9.16 7.96 9.47
C LEU A 42 -8.07 7.61 8.45
N VAL A 43 -8.08 8.27 7.29
CA VAL A 43 -7.04 8.06 6.26
C VAL A 43 -5.68 8.51 6.77
N CYS A 44 -5.58 9.70 7.39
CA CYS A 44 -4.30 10.18 7.92
C CYS A 44 -3.75 9.27 9.03
N GLU A 45 -4.60 8.81 9.94
CA GLU A 45 -4.22 7.87 11.00
C GLU A 45 -3.72 6.55 10.39
N GLY A 46 -4.50 5.92 9.52
CA GLY A 46 -4.13 4.64 8.93
C GLY A 46 -2.90 4.73 8.00
N VAL A 47 -2.75 5.81 7.22
CA VAL A 47 -1.53 6.05 6.42
C VAL A 47 -0.30 6.21 7.31
N THR A 48 -0.44 6.93 8.44
CA THR A 48 0.65 7.11 9.41
C THR A 48 1.04 5.79 10.08
N ASP A 49 0.05 4.96 10.39
CA ASP A 49 0.25 3.65 11.01
C ASP A 49 0.75 2.58 10.03
N GLY A 50 0.79 2.89 8.73
CA GLY A 50 1.21 1.95 7.70
C GLY A 50 0.16 0.90 7.36
N ASP A 51 -1.14 1.23 7.48
CA ASP A 51 -2.27 0.33 7.26
C ASP A 51 -2.27 -0.22 5.82
N PRO A 52 -2.08 -1.54 5.63
CA PRO A 52 -2.10 -2.15 4.31
C PRO A 52 -3.40 -2.00 3.54
N PHE A 53 -4.55 -1.91 4.22
CA PHE A 53 -5.84 -1.80 3.53
C PHE A 53 -6.01 -0.46 2.84
N LEU A 54 -5.37 0.58 3.38
CA LEU A 54 -5.32 1.90 2.76
C LEU A 54 -4.16 2.00 1.77
N LEU A 55 -2.99 1.51 2.14
CA LEU A 55 -1.76 1.75 1.39
C LEU A 55 -1.55 0.84 0.19
N ALA A 56 -1.96 -0.44 0.24
CA ALA A 56 -1.58 -1.41 -0.79
C ALA A 56 -2.03 -0.99 -2.19
N ASP A 57 -1.10 -0.84 -3.13
CA ASP A 57 -1.39 -0.45 -4.51
C ASP A 57 -0.34 -1.06 -5.47
N PRO A 58 -0.67 -1.36 -6.74
CA PRO A 58 0.31 -1.85 -7.69
C PRO A 58 1.53 -0.92 -7.85
N GLY A 59 2.69 -1.52 -8.11
CA GLY A 59 3.96 -0.80 -8.19
C GLY A 59 4.67 -0.62 -6.85
N GLN A 60 4.07 -1.06 -5.75
CA GLN A 60 4.69 -0.98 -4.43
C GLN A 60 5.54 -2.20 -4.12
N MET A 61 6.64 -1.98 -3.41
CA MET A 61 7.46 -3.01 -2.79
C MET A 61 7.30 -2.96 -1.28
N TRP A 62 7.01 -4.12 -0.70
CA TRP A 62 6.78 -4.34 0.71
C TRP A 62 7.83 -5.31 1.26
N THR A 63 8.41 -4.99 2.40
CA THR A 63 9.45 -5.80 3.06
C THR A 63 8.92 -6.37 4.37
N LEU A 64 9.23 -7.63 4.64
CA LEU A 64 8.82 -8.33 5.86
C LEU A 64 9.40 -7.62 7.09
N ARG A 65 8.56 -7.34 8.09
CA ARG A 65 9.02 -6.72 9.33
C ARG A 65 9.88 -7.69 10.14
N PRO A 66 10.93 -7.22 10.83
CA PRO A 66 11.73 -8.07 11.69
C PRO A 66 10.87 -8.79 12.74
N GLY A 67 11.08 -10.11 12.88
CA GLY A 67 10.37 -10.94 13.87
C GLY A 67 8.98 -11.41 13.45
N HIS A 68 8.54 -11.12 12.22
CA HIS A 68 7.32 -11.67 11.65
C HIS A 68 7.65 -12.81 10.69
N ASN A 69 6.72 -13.76 10.53
CA ASN A 69 6.82 -14.86 9.59
C ASN A 69 5.80 -14.63 8.47
N GLY A 70 6.22 -13.95 7.41
CA GLY A 70 5.37 -13.70 6.24
C GLY A 70 5.03 -15.00 5.49
N PRO A 71 3.97 -15.02 4.68
CA PRO A 71 3.48 -16.23 4.03
C PRO A 71 4.31 -16.66 2.81
N ALA A 72 5.19 -15.79 2.30
CA ALA A 72 5.94 -16.04 1.07
C ALA A 72 7.44 -15.74 1.27
N SER A 73 7.86 -14.51 0.95
CA SER A 73 9.27 -14.12 0.89
C SER A 73 9.53 -12.85 1.69
N ALA A 74 10.80 -12.51 1.89
CA ALA A 74 11.19 -11.32 2.64
C ALA A 74 10.78 -10.01 1.94
N ARG A 75 10.61 -10.04 0.62
CA ARG A 75 10.17 -8.90 -0.20
C ARG A 75 9.08 -9.31 -1.16
N LEU A 76 8.09 -8.44 -1.30
CA LEU A 76 6.93 -8.62 -2.17
C LEU A 76 6.73 -7.36 -3.01
N PHE A 77 6.52 -7.52 -4.30
CA PHE A 77 6.14 -6.46 -5.22
C PHE A 77 4.69 -6.63 -5.63
N ILE A 78 3.83 -5.63 -5.38
CA ILE A 78 2.40 -5.70 -5.73
C ILE A 78 2.26 -5.51 -7.24
N ALA A 79 1.86 -6.57 -7.93
CA ALA A 79 1.55 -6.53 -9.35
C ALA A 79 0.07 -6.19 -9.61
N TYR A 80 -0.83 -6.67 -8.74
CA TYR A 80 -2.26 -6.41 -8.85
C TYR A 80 -2.94 -6.49 -7.49
N ARG A 81 -3.98 -5.69 -7.29
CA ARG A 81 -4.83 -5.66 -6.09
C ARG A 81 -6.29 -5.89 -6.47
N ASP A 82 -6.92 -6.83 -5.77
CA ASP A 82 -8.37 -6.98 -5.65
C ASP A 82 -8.80 -6.55 -4.24
N VAL A 83 -10.10 -6.62 -3.92
CA VAL A 83 -10.69 -6.19 -2.65
C VAL A 83 -10.05 -6.89 -1.44
N THR A 84 -9.77 -8.19 -1.56
CA THR A 84 -9.25 -9.00 -0.44
C THR A 84 -7.96 -9.76 -0.74
N GLN A 85 -7.49 -9.70 -1.99
CA GLN A 85 -6.36 -10.48 -2.47
C GLN A 85 -5.35 -9.58 -3.19
N LEU A 86 -4.09 -9.92 -3.06
CA LEU A 86 -2.97 -9.32 -3.79
C LEU A 86 -2.32 -10.38 -4.66
N THR A 87 -2.00 -10.01 -5.89
CA THR A 87 -1.05 -10.74 -6.72
C THR A 87 0.29 -10.05 -6.55
N VAL A 88 1.26 -10.77 -6.00
CA VAL A 88 2.60 -10.26 -5.69
C VAL A 88 3.66 -11.05 -6.42
N ASP A 89 4.72 -10.37 -6.84
CA ASP A 89 5.95 -11.00 -7.32
C ASP A 89 6.97 -11.00 -6.16
N ASP A 90 7.59 -12.15 -5.88
CA ASP A 90 8.61 -12.27 -4.86
C ASP A 90 10.02 -11.87 -5.37
N GLU A 91 11.02 -11.95 -4.51
CA GLU A 91 12.41 -11.64 -4.85
C GLU A 91 13.05 -12.57 -5.92
N HIS A 92 12.42 -13.71 -6.20
CA HIS A 92 12.80 -14.63 -7.26
C HIS A 92 12.00 -14.42 -8.56
N GLY A 93 11.12 -13.42 -8.59
CA GLY A 93 10.22 -13.14 -9.70
C GLY A 93 9.09 -14.17 -9.84
N GLN A 94 8.82 -14.96 -8.81
CA GLN A 94 7.67 -15.86 -8.79
C GLN A 94 6.42 -15.11 -8.34
N ARG A 95 5.31 -15.40 -9.01
CA ARG A 95 4.03 -14.75 -8.76
C ARG A 95 3.17 -15.58 -7.81
N HIS A 96 2.68 -14.92 -6.76
CA HIS A 96 1.87 -15.53 -5.71
C HIS A 96 0.60 -14.74 -5.47
N GLY A 97 -0.48 -15.45 -5.15
CA GLY A 97 -1.69 -14.85 -4.57
C GLY A 97 -1.61 -14.88 -3.05
N ILE A 98 -1.71 -13.73 -2.40
CA ILE A 98 -1.76 -13.63 -0.94
C ILE A 98 -2.98 -12.82 -0.50
N PRO A 99 -3.57 -13.10 0.68
CA PRO A 99 -4.62 -12.26 1.21
C PRO A 99 -4.05 -10.88 1.60
N LEU A 100 -4.83 -9.82 1.36
CA LEU A 100 -4.42 -8.44 1.67
C LEU A 100 -4.01 -8.27 3.14
N CYS A 101 -4.69 -8.95 4.06
CA CYS A 101 -4.38 -8.90 5.50
C CYS A 101 -2.98 -9.46 5.84
N ALA A 102 -2.40 -10.34 5.01
CA ALA A 102 -1.04 -10.84 5.26
C ALA A 102 0.03 -9.75 5.10
N LEU A 103 -0.31 -8.66 4.42
CA LEU A 103 0.59 -7.52 4.27
C LEU A 103 0.79 -6.74 5.60
N ALA A 104 -0.01 -7.03 6.64
CA ALA A 104 0.20 -6.49 7.99
C ALA A 104 1.54 -6.89 8.61
N ASP A 105 2.08 -8.05 8.22
CA ASP A 105 3.42 -8.52 8.63
C ASP A 105 4.55 -7.80 7.87
N TYR A 106 4.19 -7.04 6.84
CA TYR A 106 5.11 -6.30 5.97
C TYR A 106 5.01 -4.80 6.25
N GLN A 107 6.00 -4.07 5.75
CA GLN A 107 6.01 -2.62 5.71
C GLN A 107 6.28 -2.15 4.29
N LEU A 108 5.62 -1.07 3.89
CA LEU A 108 5.91 -0.41 2.63
C LEU A 108 7.35 0.10 2.67
N ASP A 109 8.16 -0.38 1.72
CA ASP A 109 9.58 -0.03 1.62
C ASP A 109 9.79 0.97 0.48
N GLN A 110 9.20 0.70 -0.69
CA GLN A 110 9.35 1.54 -1.87
C GLN A 110 8.06 1.58 -2.66
N TRP A 111 7.86 2.67 -3.37
CA TRP A 111 6.75 2.79 -4.31
C TRP A 111 7.30 3.21 -5.66
N TYR A 112 7.42 2.23 -6.55
CA TYR A 112 7.72 2.47 -7.95
C TYR A 112 6.41 2.86 -8.61
N TRP A 113 6.10 4.15 -8.56
CA TRP A 113 5.03 4.70 -9.38
C TRP A 113 5.41 4.44 -10.83
N ALA A 114 4.86 3.37 -11.40
CA ALA A 114 5.22 2.96 -12.74
C ALA A 114 5.02 4.15 -13.67
N ARG A 115 6.03 4.38 -14.51
CA ARG A 115 5.91 5.17 -15.74
C ARG A 115 4.56 4.82 -16.34
N THR A 116 3.81 5.84 -16.76
CA THR A 116 2.66 5.67 -17.62
C THR A 116 3.13 4.89 -18.84
N ASP A 117 2.97 3.56 -18.83
CA ASP A 117 3.34 2.76 -19.96
C ASP A 117 2.36 3.12 -21.08
N GLN A 118 2.97 3.61 -22.14
CA GLN A 118 2.39 3.82 -23.44
C GLN A 118 1.60 2.58 -23.84
N HIS A 119 0.28 2.63 -23.69
CA HIS A 119 -0.61 1.95 -24.61
C HIS A 119 -1.02 2.96 -25.68
N SER A 120 -0.08 3.25 -26.59
CA SER A 120 -0.46 3.65 -27.93
C SER A 120 -1.07 2.44 -28.61
N THR A 121 -2.36 2.50 -28.90
CA THR A 121 -2.95 1.75 -30.02
C THR A 121 -3.69 2.74 -30.89
#